data_AF-A0A6P1NCI7-F1
#
_entry.id   AF-A0A6P1NCI7-F1
#
_cell.length_a   1.000
_cell.length_b   1.000
_cell.length_c   1.000
_cell.angle_alpha   90.00
_cell.angle_beta   90.00
_cell.angle_gamma   90.00
#
_symmetry.space_group_name_H-M   'P 1'
#
loop_
_entity.id
_entity.type
_entity.pdbx_description
1 polymer ?
#
loop_
_entity_poly.entity_id
_entity_poly.type
_entity_poly.pdbx_seq_one_letter_code
_entity_poly.pdbx_strand_id
1 'polypeptide(L)'
;MRTSLEQTLNFTIESEGGYQCLRSDPGNWTGGRVGCGELVGTKYGLSAPIVGQEIEALTARKMRLLDEADFERIATEQFWNPMRCDDLPVGLDLLTFDHGFNTGPGSSVKLLQRVAGVKTDGIMGPATLKAIKSASVAQLGPYLNRTSILCLQKSLMLDETGVMNAQTRRAISAEKNHNLLWVSALSSMQDVDYRQKSGFSTFGRGWLNRVQKRTEKALELCREHQTDKIRAA
;
A
#
# COMPACT_ATOMS: atom_id res chain seq x y z
N MET A 1 -1.67 13.73 -13.49
CA MET A 1 -3.05 13.29 -13.28
C MET A 1 -2.98 12.15 -12.27
N ARG A 2 -3.73 12.21 -11.17
CA ARG A 2 -3.68 11.20 -10.11
C ARG A 2 -4.46 9.96 -10.52
N THR A 3 -3.87 9.11 -11.35
CA THR A 3 -4.62 8.11 -12.14
C THR A 3 -5.36 7.05 -11.30
N SER A 4 -4.98 6.84 -10.04
CA SER A 4 -5.49 5.76 -9.17
C SER A 4 -5.82 6.22 -7.74
N LEU A 5 -5.77 7.53 -7.44
CA LEU A 5 -5.90 8.04 -6.06
C LEU A 5 -7.23 7.63 -5.44
N GLU A 6 -8.33 7.93 -6.13
CA GLU A 6 -9.69 7.63 -5.66
C GLU A 6 -9.85 6.13 -5.38
N GLN A 7 -9.45 5.28 -6.33
CA GLN A 7 -9.53 3.82 -6.17
C GLN A 7 -8.66 3.32 -5.00
N THR A 8 -7.54 3.99 -4.74
CA THR A 8 -6.62 3.64 -3.65
C THR A 8 -7.17 4.06 -2.29
N LEU A 9 -7.71 5.27 -2.19
CA LEU A 9 -8.35 5.77 -0.98
C LEU A 9 -9.58 4.94 -0.63
N ASN A 10 -10.43 4.62 -1.61
CA ASN A 10 -11.61 3.78 -1.44
C ASN A 10 -11.23 2.37 -0.93
N PHE A 11 -10.24 1.72 -1.54
CA PHE A 11 -9.75 0.42 -1.06
C PHE A 11 -9.26 0.49 0.41
N THR A 12 -8.55 1.57 0.73
CA THR A 12 -7.96 1.74 2.07
C THR A 12 -9.06 1.98 3.10
N ILE A 13 -9.96 2.95 2.87
CA ILE A 13 -11.00 3.32 3.83
C ILE A 13 -12.01 2.18 4.06
N GLU A 14 -12.34 1.38 3.04
CA GLU A 14 -13.20 0.18 3.18
C GLU A 14 -12.57 -0.89 4.08
N SER A 15 -11.23 -0.92 4.14
CA SER A 15 -10.49 -1.81 5.02
C SER A 15 -10.36 -1.27 6.44
N GLU A 16 -10.64 0.03 6.65
CA GLU A 16 -10.55 0.71 7.93
C GLU A 16 -11.91 0.74 8.66
N GLY A 17 -11.84 0.77 9.99
CA GLY A 17 -13.04 0.87 10.82
C GLY A 17 -13.58 2.30 10.94
N GLY A 18 -14.77 2.41 11.53
CA GLY A 18 -15.31 3.68 12.01
C GLY A 18 -14.56 4.23 13.22
N TYR A 19 -15.21 5.13 13.96
CA TYR A 19 -14.58 5.72 15.15
C TYR A 19 -14.31 4.66 16.24
N GLN A 20 -13.10 4.68 16.78
CA GLN A 20 -12.70 3.90 17.95
C GLN A 20 -12.06 4.81 19.00
N CYS A 21 -12.22 4.47 20.29
CA CYS A 21 -11.57 5.21 21.38
C CYS A 21 -11.25 4.25 22.53
N LEU A 22 -10.19 3.48 22.35
CA LEU A 22 -9.65 2.57 23.35
C LEU A 22 -8.53 3.25 24.13
N ARG A 23 -8.66 3.24 25.46
CA ARG A 23 -7.71 3.91 26.37
C ARG A 23 -6.31 3.29 26.34
N SER A 24 -6.21 2.00 26.06
CA SER A 24 -4.97 1.23 25.97
C SER A 24 -4.25 1.35 24.63
N ASP A 25 -4.86 2.00 23.64
CA ASP A 25 -4.31 2.14 22.30
C ASP A 25 -3.64 3.52 22.16
N PRO A 26 -2.31 3.57 21.97
CA PRO A 26 -1.55 4.81 21.81
C PRO A 26 -2.08 5.73 20.69
N GLY A 27 -2.66 5.16 19.63
CA GLY A 27 -3.16 5.91 18.48
C GLY A 27 -4.37 6.78 18.81
N ASN A 28 -5.08 6.50 19.91
CA ASN A 28 -6.23 7.29 20.35
C ASN A 28 -5.85 8.53 21.16
N TRP A 29 -4.56 8.67 21.52
CA TRP A 29 -4.04 9.77 22.32
C TRP A 29 -3.33 10.78 21.43
N THR A 30 -3.63 12.07 21.60
CA THR A 30 -3.01 13.16 20.81
C THR A 30 -1.49 13.21 20.95
N GLY A 31 -0.93 12.76 22.07
CA GLY A 31 0.52 12.63 22.27
C GLY A 31 1.15 11.34 21.71
N GLY A 32 0.37 10.46 21.06
CA GLY A 32 0.86 9.23 20.42
C GLY A 32 1.35 8.15 21.39
N ARG A 33 1.07 8.31 22.69
CA ARG A 33 1.41 7.39 23.77
C ARG A 33 0.26 7.34 24.75
N VAL A 34 0.03 6.18 25.35
CA VAL A 34 -1.04 6.00 26.35
C VAL A 34 -0.83 6.98 27.50
N GLY A 35 -1.85 7.80 27.77
CA GLY A 35 -1.83 8.81 28.84
C GLY A 35 -1.16 10.13 28.47
N CYS A 36 -0.64 10.30 27.25
CA CYS A 36 -0.02 11.54 26.81
C CYS A 36 -1.00 12.38 25.96
N GLY A 37 -1.33 13.57 26.44
CA GLY A 37 -2.32 14.46 25.82
C GLY A 37 -3.76 13.99 26.05
N GLU A 38 -4.68 14.46 25.21
CA GLU A 38 -6.09 14.10 25.26
C GLU A 38 -6.39 12.78 24.56
N LEU A 39 -7.28 11.98 25.16
CA LEU A 39 -7.83 10.75 24.56
C LEU A 39 -9.00 11.13 23.64
N VAL A 40 -8.73 11.19 22.34
CA VAL A 40 -9.71 11.67 21.33
C VAL A 40 -10.17 10.59 20.36
N GLY A 41 -9.52 9.42 20.36
CA GLY A 41 -9.86 8.30 19.48
C GLY A 41 -9.17 8.33 18.12
N THR A 42 -9.56 7.41 17.25
CA THR A 42 -9.21 7.32 15.83
C THR A 42 -10.50 7.23 15.01
N LYS A 43 -10.45 7.60 13.73
CA LYS A 43 -11.55 7.38 12.77
C LYS A 43 -10.98 7.15 11.37
N TYR A 44 -11.55 6.22 10.60
CA TYR A 44 -11.07 5.86 9.26
C TYR A 44 -9.58 5.46 9.23
N GLY A 45 -9.11 4.82 10.30
CA GLY A 45 -7.69 4.47 10.47
C GLY A 45 -6.74 5.65 10.74
N LEU A 46 -7.24 6.89 10.76
CA LEU A 46 -6.45 8.07 11.11
C LEU A 46 -6.30 8.19 12.63
N SER A 47 -5.06 8.23 13.10
CA SER A 47 -4.73 8.34 14.52
C SER A 47 -4.81 9.79 15.04
N ALA A 48 -5.03 9.94 16.34
CA ALA A 48 -5.10 11.24 17.01
C ALA A 48 -3.88 12.15 16.73
N PRO A 49 -2.62 11.65 16.77
CA PRO A 49 -1.45 12.48 16.46
C PRO A 49 -1.39 12.92 14.99
N ILE A 50 -1.94 12.13 14.07
CA ILE A 50 -1.98 12.48 12.64
C ILE A 50 -3.00 13.57 12.41
N VAL A 51 -4.24 13.36 12.87
CA VAL A 51 -5.31 14.36 12.71
C VAL A 51 -4.98 15.66 13.47
N GLY A 52 -4.30 15.55 14.62
CA GLY A 52 -3.90 16.70 15.44
C GLY A 52 -2.85 17.61 14.79
N GLN A 53 -2.19 17.18 13.71
CA GLN A 53 -1.29 18.04 12.93
C GLN A 53 -2.05 19.06 12.08
N GLU A 54 -3.32 18.78 11.76
CA GLU A 54 -4.13 19.62 10.87
C GLU A 54 -5.30 20.26 11.59
N ILE A 55 -5.83 19.60 12.62
CA ILE A 55 -6.97 20.10 13.40
C ILE A 55 -6.47 20.59 14.76
N GLU A 56 -6.36 21.89 14.90
CA GLU A 56 -6.03 22.54 16.17
C GLU A 56 -7.07 22.22 17.26
N ALA A 57 -6.60 22.04 18.50
CA ALA A 57 -7.41 21.68 19.65
C ALA A 57 -8.36 20.50 19.31
N LEU A 58 -7.77 19.42 18.79
CA LEU A 58 -8.48 18.20 18.46
C LEU A 58 -9.18 17.64 19.71
N THR A 59 -10.47 17.34 19.57
CA THR A 59 -11.30 16.75 20.63
C THR A 59 -11.93 15.47 20.12
N ALA A 60 -12.40 14.61 21.03
CA ALA A 60 -13.15 13.41 20.64
C ALA A 60 -14.38 13.73 19.77
N ARG A 61 -15.04 14.87 20.00
CA ARG A 61 -16.16 15.32 19.16
C ARG A 61 -15.70 15.62 17.73
N LYS A 62 -14.61 16.38 17.57
CA LYS A 62 -14.04 16.70 16.24
C LYS A 62 -13.59 15.42 15.52
N MET A 63 -12.92 14.50 16.22
CA MET A 63 -12.51 13.20 15.66
C MET A 63 -13.71 12.38 15.16
N ARG A 64 -14.83 12.35 15.90
CA ARG A 64 -16.05 11.66 15.45
C ARG A 64 -16.71 12.28 14.23
N LEU A 65 -16.52 13.59 14.02
CA LEU A 65 -17.15 14.35 12.95
C LEU A 65 -16.36 14.32 11.63
N LEU A 66 -15.13 13.76 11.61
CA LEU A 66 -14.38 13.63 10.34
C LEU A 66 -15.24 12.92 9.31
N ASP A 67 -15.30 13.45 8.11
CA ASP A 67 -15.98 12.80 6.98
C ASP A 67 -14.98 12.18 6.00
N GLU A 68 -15.48 11.67 4.88
CA GLU A 68 -14.63 11.07 3.84
C GLU A 68 -13.74 12.11 3.15
N ALA A 69 -14.17 13.38 3.08
CA ALA A 69 -13.37 14.45 2.51
C ALA A 69 -12.19 14.81 3.43
N ASP A 70 -12.41 14.83 4.75
CA ASP A 70 -11.33 14.93 5.73
C ASP A 70 -10.35 13.77 5.61
N PHE A 71 -10.86 12.55 5.46
CA PHE A 71 -10.02 11.37 5.25
C PHE A 71 -9.17 11.50 3.99
N GLU A 72 -9.78 11.80 2.83
CA GLU A 72 -9.07 11.95 1.56
C GLU A 72 -7.95 12.99 1.67
N ARG A 73 -8.26 14.15 2.26
CA ARG A 73 -7.31 15.25 2.42
C ARG A 73 -6.13 14.85 3.31
N ILE A 74 -6.40 14.41 4.54
CA ILE A 74 -5.36 14.00 5.50
C ILE A 74 -4.53 12.83 4.94
N ALA A 75 -5.19 11.81 4.38
CA ALA A 75 -4.51 10.64 3.86
C ALA A 75 -3.63 10.99 2.65
N THR A 76 -4.09 11.92 1.81
CA THR A 76 -3.30 12.43 0.69
C THR A 76 -2.08 13.22 1.19
N GLU A 77 -2.27 14.15 2.11
CA GLU A 77 -1.21 15.04 2.60
C GLU A 77 -0.15 14.30 3.42
N GLN A 78 -0.58 13.39 4.31
CA GLN A 78 0.30 12.74 5.29
C GLN A 78 0.89 11.41 4.79
N PHE A 79 0.31 10.78 3.76
CA PHE A 79 0.75 9.47 3.28
C PHE A 79 1.02 9.45 1.77
N TRP A 80 0.05 9.84 0.93
CA TRP A 80 0.19 9.79 -0.53
C TRP A 80 1.35 10.67 -1.03
N ASN A 81 1.36 11.94 -0.61
CA ASN A 81 2.35 12.92 -1.06
C ASN A 81 3.78 12.58 -0.58
N PRO A 82 4.03 12.23 0.71
CA PRO A 82 5.38 11.88 1.17
C PRO A 82 5.95 10.63 0.49
N MET A 83 5.09 9.70 0.09
CA MET A 83 5.49 8.51 -0.69
C MET A 83 5.55 8.77 -2.19
N ARG A 84 5.19 9.98 -2.64
CA ARG A 84 5.11 10.39 -4.05
C ARG A 84 4.36 9.38 -4.91
N CYS A 85 3.21 8.92 -4.43
CA CYS A 85 2.43 7.91 -5.12
C CYS A 85 2.02 8.34 -6.55
N ASP A 86 1.87 9.64 -6.81
CA ASP A 86 1.64 10.19 -8.16
C ASP A 86 2.77 9.90 -9.17
N ASP A 87 4.00 9.65 -8.68
CA ASP A 87 5.16 9.33 -9.50
C ASP A 87 5.36 7.81 -9.70
N LEU A 88 4.55 6.99 -9.03
CA LEU A 88 4.64 5.53 -9.09
C LEU A 88 3.81 4.96 -10.25
N PRO A 89 4.21 3.81 -10.82
CA PRO A 89 3.37 3.10 -11.77
C PRO A 89 2.04 2.67 -11.13
N VAL A 90 0.96 2.71 -11.92
CA VAL A 90 -0.37 2.24 -11.51
C VAL A 90 -0.28 0.83 -10.92
N GLY A 91 -0.94 0.62 -9.79
CA GLY A 91 -0.94 -0.59 -8.99
C GLY A 91 0.17 -0.58 -7.92
N LEU A 92 1.34 -0.03 -8.24
CA LEU A 92 2.44 0.09 -7.27
C LEU A 92 2.16 1.22 -6.26
N ASP A 93 1.51 2.28 -6.71
CA ASP A 93 0.93 3.35 -5.89
C ASP A 93 0.00 2.80 -4.78
N LEU A 94 -0.97 1.97 -5.14
CA LEU A 94 -1.89 1.31 -4.21
C LEU A 94 -1.15 0.45 -3.19
N LEU A 95 -0.22 -0.41 -3.65
CA LEU A 95 0.57 -1.24 -2.74
C LEU A 95 1.41 -0.42 -1.77
N THR A 96 2.04 0.64 -2.26
CA THR A 96 2.91 1.51 -1.46
C THR A 96 2.09 2.29 -0.45
N PHE A 97 0.97 2.85 -0.89
CA PHE A 97 0.07 3.65 -0.06
C PHE A 97 -0.58 2.83 1.06
N ASP A 98 -1.33 1.79 0.74
CA ASP A 98 -2.12 1.03 1.74
C ASP A 98 -1.22 0.36 2.78
N HIS A 99 -0.06 -0.16 2.35
CA HIS A 99 0.94 -0.67 3.29
C HIS A 99 1.55 0.45 4.15
N GLY A 100 1.83 1.61 3.57
CA GLY A 100 2.35 2.79 4.28
C GLY A 100 1.34 3.41 5.23
N PHE A 101 0.06 3.34 4.92
CA PHE A 101 -1.03 3.78 5.80
C PHE A 101 -1.03 2.96 7.09
N ASN A 102 -0.87 1.63 6.98
CA ASN A 102 -0.84 0.74 8.14
C ASN A 102 0.52 0.69 8.87
N THR A 103 1.65 0.89 8.18
CA THR A 103 3.01 0.66 8.74
C THR A 103 3.88 1.91 8.86
N GLY A 104 3.37 3.05 8.40
CA GLY A 104 4.09 4.30 8.25
C GLY A 104 4.71 4.47 6.85
N PRO A 105 4.69 5.69 6.28
CA PRO A 105 5.23 5.97 4.95
C PRO A 105 6.68 5.50 4.76
N GLY A 106 7.56 5.85 5.70
CA GLY A 106 8.99 5.48 5.60
C GLY A 106 9.23 3.97 5.61
N SER A 107 8.43 3.19 6.35
CA SER A 107 8.52 1.72 6.38
C SER A 107 8.16 1.12 5.02
N SER A 108 7.09 1.63 4.40
CA SER A 108 6.65 1.19 3.08
C SER A 108 7.67 1.51 1.99
N VAL A 109 8.18 2.74 1.98
CA VAL A 109 9.21 3.16 1.02
C VAL A 109 10.48 2.35 1.17
N LYS A 110 10.92 2.04 2.41
CA LYS A 110 12.09 1.17 2.64
C LYS A 110 11.92 -0.20 2.00
N LEU A 111 10.73 -0.79 2.12
CA LEU A 111 10.46 -2.11 1.55
C LEU A 111 10.52 -2.06 0.02
N LEU A 112 9.92 -1.03 -0.59
CA LEU A 112 10.00 -0.77 -2.02
C LEU A 112 11.46 -0.57 -2.48
N GLN A 113 12.26 0.19 -1.73
CA GLN A 113 13.67 0.44 -2.05
C GLN A 113 14.52 -0.83 -2.04
N ARG A 114 14.25 -1.78 -1.11
CA ARG A 114 14.90 -3.09 -1.10
C ARG A 114 14.62 -3.86 -2.39
N VAL A 115 13.36 -3.91 -2.82
CA VAL A 115 12.97 -4.56 -4.08
C VAL A 115 13.61 -3.84 -5.29
N ALA A 116 13.68 -2.51 -5.24
CA ALA A 116 14.33 -1.70 -6.26
C ALA A 116 15.86 -1.79 -6.29
N GLY A 117 16.49 -2.44 -5.30
CA GLY A 117 17.94 -2.59 -5.24
C GLY A 117 18.69 -1.28 -5.01
N VAL A 118 18.05 -0.32 -4.33
CA VAL A 118 18.65 0.99 -4.01
C VAL A 118 18.87 1.16 -2.50
N LYS A 119 19.58 2.22 -2.12
CA LYS A 119 19.76 2.60 -0.72
C LYS A 119 18.39 2.65 -0.01
N THR A 120 18.30 1.95 1.12
CA THR A 120 17.07 1.82 1.91
C THR A 120 17.01 2.88 3.00
N ASP A 121 16.72 4.13 2.63
CA ASP A 121 16.60 5.27 3.56
C ASP A 121 15.16 5.66 3.90
N GLY A 122 14.17 5.14 3.16
CA GLY A 122 12.75 5.45 3.36
C GLY A 122 12.28 6.75 2.72
N ILE A 123 13.09 7.37 1.87
CA ILE A 123 12.76 8.61 1.17
C ILE A 123 12.50 8.30 -0.31
N MET A 124 11.32 8.68 -0.83
CA MET A 124 11.00 8.49 -2.25
C MET A 124 11.72 9.54 -3.12
N GLY A 125 13.03 9.34 -3.34
CA GLY A 125 13.87 10.24 -4.11
C GLY A 125 13.90 9.93 -5.62
N PRO A 126 14.48 10.82 -6.44
CA PRO A 126 14.67 10.59 -7.88
C PRO A 126 15.42 9.28 -8.20
N ALA A 127 16.41 8.91 -7.38
CA ALA A 127 17.14 7.66 -7.54
C ALA A 127 16.24 6.42 -7.36
N THR A 128 15.36 6.44 -6.36
CA THR A 128 14.36 5.38 -6.14
C THR A 128 13.40 5.29 -7.32
N LEU A 129 12.83 6.42 -7.75
CA LEU A 129 11.90 6.45 -8.90
C LEU A 129 12.54 5.96 -10.20
N LYS A 130 13.81 6.32 -10.44
CA LYS A 130 14.57 5.82 -11.59
C LYS A 130 14.73 4.30 -11.54
N ALA A 131 15.11 3.77 -10.38
CA ALA A 131 15.29 2.33 -10.19
C ALA A 131 13.98 1.54 -10.34
N ILE A 132 12.85 2.11 -9.89
CA ILE A 132 11.52 1.53 -10.12
C ILE A 132 11.26 1.36 -11.62
N LYS A 133 11.48 2.43 -12.39
CA LYS A 133 11.23 2.45 -13.84
C LYS A 133 12.17 1.54 -14.64
N SER A 134 13.34 1.21 -14.10
CA SER A 134 14.37 0.43 -14.81
C SER A 134 14.57 -0.99 -14.29
N ALA A 135 13.78 -1.46 -13.32
CA ALA A 135 14.00 -2.79 -12.76
C ALA A 135 13.78 -3.87 -13.82
N SER A 136 14.58 -4.92 -13.75
CA SER A 136 14.48 -6.06 -14.67
C SER A 136 13.70 -7.21 -14.04
N VAL A 137 13.25 -8.15 -14.88
CA VAL A 137 12.67 -9.41 -14.40
C VAL A 137 13.63 -10.17 -13.49
N ALA A 138 14.94 -10.14 -13.80
CA ALA A 138 15.97 -10.79 -13.00
C ALA A 138 16.10 -10.16 -11.60
N GLN A 139 15.85 -8.86 -11.47
CA GLN A 139 15.87 -8.16 -10.18
C GLN A 139 14.61 -8.45 -9.35
N LEU A 140 13.43 -8.49 -9.98
CA LEU A 140 12.16 -8.64 -9.27
C LEU A 140 11.82 -10.10 -8.95
N GLY A 141 12.21 -11.03 -9.83
CA GLY A 141 11.91 -12.46 -9.73
C GLY A 141 12.26 -13.10 -8.37
N PRO A 142 13.44 -12.83 -7.77
CA PRO A 142 13.83 -13.39 -6.47
C PRO A 142 12.89 -13.06 -5.30
N TYR A 143 12.10 -11.98 -5.41
CA TYR A 143 11.17 -11.58 -4.36
C TYR A 143 9.83 -12.29 -4.43
N LEU A 144 9.52 -12.97 -5.54
CA LEU A 144 8.21 -13.59 -5.74
C LEU A 144 7.99 -14.78 -4.82
N ASN A 145 6.84 -14.80 -4.15
CA ASN A 145 6.36 -15.93 -3.38
C ASN A 145 5.16 -16.60 -4.07
N ARG A 146 4.79 -17.79 -3.58
CA ARG A 146 3.69 -18.58 -4.16
C ARG A 146 2.38 -17.79 -4.23
N THR A 147 2.04 -17.03 -3.20
CA THR A 147 0.78 -16.28 -3.12
C THR A 147 0.68 -15.21 -4.20
N SER A 148 1.72 -14.39 -4.38
CA SER A 148 1.69 -13.35 -5.42
C SER A 148 1.70 -13.96 -6.83
N ILE A 149 2.37 -15.09 -7.03
CA ILE A 149 2.36 -15.82 -8.31
C ILE A 149 0.96 -16.34 -8.63
N LEU A 150 0.20 -16.84 -7.65
CA LEU A 150 -1.20 -17.26 -7.86
C LEU A 150 -2.07 -16.07 -8.28
N CYS A 151 -1.99 -14.94 -7.57
CA CYS A 151 -2.71 -13.73 -7.95
C CYS A 151 -2.34 -13.26 -9.36
N LEU A 152 -1.05 -13.30 -9.70
CA LEU A 152 -0.56 -12.95 -11.03
C LEU A 152 -1.10 -13.90 -12.12
N GLN A 153 -1.06 -15.22 -11.89
CA GLN A 153 -1.56 -16.21 -12.85
C GLN A 153 -3.06 -16.06 -13.08
N LYS A 154 -3.85 -15.95 -12.01
CA LYS A 154 -5.28 -15.62 -12.06
C LYS A 154 -5.51 -14.33 -12.86
N SER A 155 -4.70 -13.30 -12.60
CA SER A 155 -4.81 -12.02 -13.28
C SER A 155 -4.53 -12.09 -14.80
N LEU A 156 -3.70 -13.04 -15.22
CA LEU A 156 -3.33 -13.27 -16.60
C LEU A 156 -4.19 -14.35 -17.28
N MET A 157 -5.21 -14.86 -16.59
CA MET A 157 -6.05 -15.99 -17.06
C MET A 157 -5.20 -17.23 -17.39
N LEU A 158 -4.21 -17.52 -16.55
CA LEU A 158 -3.35 -18.70 -16.64
C LEU A 158 -3.68 -19.70 -15.53
N ASP A 159 -3.22 -20.94 -15.69
CA ASP A 159 -3.31 -21.96 -14.64
C ASP A 159 -2.59 -21.51 -13.36
N GLU A 160 -3.31 -21.52 -12.25
CA GLU A 160 -2.88 -21.08 -10.92
C GLU A 160 -1.96 -22.10 -10.23
N THR A 161 -0.84 -22.42 -10.88
CA THR A 161 0.16 -23.37 -10.38
C THR A 161 0.92 -22.86 -9.14
N GLY A 162 0.97 -21.53 -8.94
CA GLY A 162 1.76 -20.89 -7.89
C GLY A 162 3.27 -20.94 -8.13
N VAL A 163 3.69 -21.40 -9.30
CA VAL A 163 5.09 -21.49 -9.73
C VAL A 163 5.30 -20.57 -10.92
N MET A 164 6.43 -19.86 -10.94
CA MET A 164 6.84 -19.06 -12.09
C MET A 164 7.28 -19.99 -13.23
N ASN A 165 6.33 -20.63 -13.91
CA ASN A 165 6.57 -21.61 -14.97
C ASN A 165 6.88 -20.92 -16.31
N ALA A 166 7.14 -21.70 -17.37
CA ALA A 166 7.48 -21.15 -18.68
C ALA A 166 6.37 -20.28 -19.29
N GLN A 167 5.10 -20.64 -19.08
CA GLN A 167 3.95 -19.87 -19.56
C GLN A 167 3.84 -18.53 -18.82
N THR A 168 3.96 -18.53 -17.49
CA THR A 168 3.94 -17.30 -16.70
C THR A 168 5.11 -16.39 -17.07
N ARG A 169 6.33 -16.93 -17.24
CA ARG A 169 7.50 -16.15 -17.69
C ARG A 169 7.29 -15.49 -19.05
N ARG A 170 6.74 -16.22 -20.03
CA ARG A 170 6.42 -15.69 -21.36
C ARG A 170 5.35 -14.60 -21.30
N ALA A 171 4.37 -14.75 -20.41
CA ALA A 171 3.33 -13.76 -20.23
C ALA A 171 3.89 -12.45 -19.64
N ILE A 172 4.81 -12.52 -18.67
CA ILE A 172 5.39 -11.30 -18.06
C ILE A 172 6.58 -10.71 -18.81
N SER A 173 7.18 -11.42 -19.77
CA SER A 173 8.37 -10.93 -20.50
C SER A 173 8.07 -9.79 -21.47
N ALA A 174 6.80 -9.50 -21.74
CA ALA A 174 6.41 -8.34 -22.54
C ALA A 174 6.54 -7.05 -21.69
N GLU A 175 7.20 -6.01 -22.22
CA GLU A 175 7.40 -4.71 -21.53
C GLU A 175 6.11 -4.14 -20.94
N LYS A 176 4.98 -4.38 -21.62
CA LYS A 176 3.64 -3.96 -21.21
C LYS A 176 3.16 -4.54 -19.86
N ASN A 177 3.83 -5.57 -19.34
CA ASN A 177 3.47 -6.26 -18.09
C ASN A 177 4.44 -5.99 -16.93
N HIS A 178 5.33 -5.00 -17.08
CA HIS A 178 6.31 -4.63 -16.06
C HIS A 178 5.67 -4.27 -14.70
N ASN A 179 4.53 -3.55 -14.71
CA ASN A 179 3.81 -3.19 -13.49
C ASN A 179 3.27 -4.43 -12.74
N LEU A 180 2.79 -5.44 -13.46
CA LEU A 180 2.25 -6.67 -12.85
C LEU A 180 3.34 -7.40 -12.05
N LEU A 181 4.56 -7.44 -12.60
CA LEU A 181 5.70 -8.06 -11.94
C LEU A 181 6.13 -7.27 -10.70
N TRP A 182 6.16 -5.94 -10.79
CA TRP A 182 6.42 -5.06 -9.66
C TRP A 182 5.42 -5.24 -8.52
N VAL A 183 4.12 -5.23 -8.84
CA VAL A 183 3.04 -5.47 -7.88
C VAL A 183 3.24 -6.82 -7.20
N SER A 184 3.55 -7.86 -7.97
CA SER A 184 3.75 -9.20 -7.44
C SER A 184 4.96 -9.29 -6.50
N ALA A 185 6.09 -8.68 -6.87
CA ALA A 185 7.32 -8.68 -6.07
C ALA A 185 7.17 -7.88 -4.77
N LEU A 186 6.60 -6.66 -4.84
CA LEU A 186 6.38 -5.85 -3.64
C LEU A 186 5.35 -6.50 -2.71
N SER A 187 4.27 -7.06 -3.26
CA SER A 187 3.28 -7.80 -2.46
C SER A 187 3.92 -8.93 -1.67
N SER A 188 4.82 -9.70 -2.28
CA SER A 188 5.52 -10.79 -1.59
C SER A 188 6.37 -10.28 -0.42
N MET A 189 7.06 -9.16 -0.60
CA MET A 189 7.82 -8.54 0.48
C MET A 189 6.93 -8.00 1.59
N GLN A 190 5.75 -7.49 1.26
CA GLN A 190 4.78 -7.00 2.26
C GLN A 190 4.17 -8.16 3.05
N ASP A 191 3.86 -9.30 2.40
CA ASP A 191 3.46 -10.53 3.09
C ASP A 191 4.53 -10.96 4.12
N VAL A 192 5.81 -10.94 3.73
CA VAL A 192 6.93 -11.23 4.64
C VAL A 192 7.02 -10.22 5.78
N ASP A 193 6.89 -8.92 5.51
CA ASP A 193 6.91 -7.87 6.53
C ASP A 193 5.80 -8.07 7.57
N TYR A 194 4.57 -8.37 7.14
CA TYR A 194 3.45 -8.65 8.05
C TYR A 194 3.69 -9.88 8.93
N ARG A 195 4.26 -10.96 8.37
CA ARG A 195 4.60 -12.17 9.12
C ARG A 195 5.58 -11.93 10.27
N GLN A 196 6.39 -10.88 10.16
CA GLN A 196 7.38 -10.52 11.17
C GLN A 196 6.85 -9.57 12.25
N LYS A 197 5.63 -9.02 12.10
CA LYS A 197 5.08 -8.07 13.07
C LYS A 197 4.65 -8.75 14.37
N SER A 198 4.88 -8.05 15.47
CA SER A 198 4.28 -8.39 16.77
C SER A 198 2.76 -8.42 16.64
N GLY A 199 2.12 -9.51 17.06
CA GLY A 199 0.68 -9.71 16.93
C GLY A 199 0.24 -10.53 15.71
N PHE A 200 1.19 -10.98 14.86
CA PHE A 200 0.86 -11.84 13.72
C PHE A 200 0.13 -13.14 14.12
N SER A 201 0.45 -13.71 15.28
CA SER A 201 -0.26 -14.90 15.81
C SER A 201 -1.77 -14.68 15.99
N THR A 202 -2.18 -13.43 16.23
CA THR A 202 -3.57 -13.07 16.53
C THR A 202 -4.27 -12.47 15.32
N PHE A 203 -3.62 -11.54 14.62
CA PHE A 203 -4.22 -10.76 13.54
C PHE A 203 -3.72 -11.14 12.14
N GLY A 204 -2.70 -12.01 12.06
CA GLY A 204 -1.96 -12.28 10.82
C GLY A 204 -2.84 -12.78 9.68
N ARG A 205 -3.87 -13.58 9.96
CA ARG A 205 -4.83 -14.02 8.93
C ARG A 205 -5.52 -12.84 8.24
N GLY A 206 -5.95 -11.85 9.01
CA GLY A 206 -6.58 -10.63 8.50
C GLY A 206 -5.61 -9.79 7.67
N TRP A 207 -4.38 -9.61 8.17
CA TRP A 207 -3.34 -8.89 7.44
C TRP A 207 -2.99 -9.54 6.10
N LEU A 208 -2.80 -10.86 6.07
CA LEU A 208 -2.52 -11.58 4.81
C LEU A 208 -3.68 -11.55 3.83
N ASN A 209 -4.92 -11.59 4.33
CA ASN A 209 -6.11 -11.42 3.48
C ASN A 209 -6.17 -10.03 2.84
N ARG A 210 -5.84 -8.96 3.59
CA ARG A 210 -5.74 -7.59 3.05
C ARG A 210 -4.63 -7.49 2.00
N VAL A 211 -3.47 -8.11 2.25
CA VAL A 211 -2.38 -8.18 1.25
C VAL A 211 -2.87 -8.83 -0.04
N GLN A 212 -3.54 -9.98 0.03
CA GLN A 212 -4.05 -10.66 -1.16
C GLN A 212 -5.06 -9.80 -1.92
N LYS A 213 -6.08 -9.26 -1.23
CA LYS A 213 -7.10 -8.38 -1.85
C LYS A 213 -6.47 -7.16 -2.51
N ARG A 214 -5.50 -6.53 -1.85
CA ARG A 214 -4.77 -5.38 -2.41
C ARG A 214 -4.00 -5.76 -3.66
N THR A 215 -3.34 -6.91 -3.66
CA THR A 215 -2.61 -7.41 -4.84
C THR A 215 -3.56 -7.67 -6.00
N GLU A 216 -4.69 -8.31 -5.76
CA GLU A 216 -5.70 -8.55 -6.79
C GLU A 216 -6.23 -7.23 -7.38
N LYS A 217 -6.53 -6.24 -6.52
CA LYS A 217 -6.97 -4.91 -6.97
C LYS A 217 -5.89 -4.16 -7.75
N ALA A 218 -4.64 -4.20 -7.30
CA ALA A 218 -3.55 -3.54 -8.01
C ALA A 218 -3.29 -4.18 -9.39
N LEU A 219 -3.37 -5.50 -9.52
CA LEU A 219 -3.24 -6.19 -10.80
C LEU A 219 -4.41 -5.86 -11.74
N GLU A 220 -5.62 -5.69 -11.21
CA GLU A 220 -6.77 -5.19 -11.98
C GLU A 220 -6.51 -3.78 -12.53
N LEU A 221 -6.12 -2.82 -11.69
CA LEU A 221 -5.81 -1.44 -12.09
C LEU A 221 -4.71 -1.39 -13.16
N CYS A 222 -3.68 -2.23 -13.05
CA CYS A 222 -2.62 -2.33 -14.06
C CYS A 222 -3.19 -2.65 -15.45
N ARG A 223 -4.14 -3.60 -15.54
CA ARG A 223 -4.72 -4.05 -16.81
C ARG A 223 -5.71 -3.05 -17.39
N GLU A 224 -6.53 -2.42 -16.54
CA GLU A 224 -7.45 -1.36 -16.96
C GLU A 224 -6.66 -0.21 -17.58
N HIS A 225 -5.63 0.25 -16.88
CA HIS A 225 -4.74 1.32 -17.37
C HIS A 225 -4.05 0.98 -18.70
N GLN A 226 -3.68 -0.29 -18.89
CA GLN A 226 -3.10 -0.76 -20.14
C GLN A 226 -4.14 -0.77 -21.28
N THR A 227 -5.37 -1.15 -20.99
CA THR A 227 -6.48 -1.17 -21.95
C THR A 227 -6.83 0.25 -22.40
N ASP A 228 -6.88 1.20 -21.48
CA ASP A 228 -7.18 2.60 -21.77
C ASP A 228 -6.10 3.25 -22.64
N LYS A 229 -4.81 2.92 -22.40
CA LYS A 229 -3.71 3.35 -23.26
C LYS A 229 -3.82 2.82 -24.69
N ILE A 230 -4.29 1.58 -24.87
CA ILE A 230 -4.51 0.99 -26.20
C ILE A 230 -5.69 1.67 -26.90
N ARG A 231 -6.76 2.00 -26.17
CA ARG A 231 -7.92 2.70 -26.73
C ARG A 231 -7.65 4.15 -27.12
N ALA A 232 -6.70 4.79 -26.45
CA ALA A 232 -6.31 6.18 -26.68
C ALA A 232 -5.23 6.36 -27.77
N ALA A 233 -4.65 5.27 -28.27
CA ALA A 233 -3.62 5.26 -29.31
C ALA A 233 -4.20 4.93 -30.69
#